data_AF-A0A7C4BTM0-F1
#
_entry.id   AF-A0A7C4BTM0-F1
#
_cell.length_a   1.000
_cell.length_b   1.000
_cell.length_c   1.000
_cell.angle_alpha   90.00
_cell.angle_beta   90.00
_cell.angle_gamma   90.00
#
_symmetry.space_group_name_H-M   'P 1'
#
loop_
_entity.id
_entity.type
_entity.pdbx_description
1 polymer ?
#
loop_
_entity_poly.entity_id
_entity_poly.type
_entity_poly.pdbx_seq_one_letter_code
_entity_poly.pdbx_strand_id
1 'polypeptide(L)'
;MDYLFTILNTFRHTKNYKARILQMTPILITTLQNHRRLQNALRYENEYVFTYRGKRIMDGIAKTLKTITEKAGLKDVTLHTFRHTFASQLVMAGLPLRDVQEIIGHQSFETTLQYAHLSEEHVKKQVLRLPYGEE
;
A
#
# COMPACT_ATOMS: atom_id res chain seq x y z
N MET A 1 -17.57 11.84 9.49
CA MET A 1 -16.09 11.77 9.39
C MET A 1 -15.78 10.74 8.31
N ASP A 2 -15.90 11.14 7.03
CA ASP A 2 -15.69 10.24 5.89
C ASP A 2 -14.38 10.62 5.21
N TYR A 3 -13.27 10.10 5.73
CA TYR A 3 -11.93 10.31 5.16
C TYR A 3 -11.55 9.23 4.14
N LEU A 4 -12.51 8.72 3.38
CA LEU A 4 -12.24 7.92 2.18
C LEU A 4 -12.51 8.78 0.95
N PHE A 5 -11.58 9.70 0.67
CA PHE A 5 -11.49 10.30 -0.66
C PHE A 5 -10.96 9.23 -1.62
N THR A 6 -11.88 8.49 -2.22
CA THR A 6 -11.57 7.56 -3.31
C THR A 6 -11.20 8.39 -4.55
N ILE A 7 -9.91 8.70 -4.70
CA ILE A 7 -9.41 9.11 -6.01
C ILE A 7 -9.34 7.86 -6.87
N LEU A 8 -10.19 7.80 -7.90
CA LEU A 8 -10.21 6.76 -8.93
C LEU A 8 -8.93 6.81 -9.77
N ASN A 9 -7.81 6.33 -9.22
CA ASN A 9 -6.63 6.05 -10.03
C ASN A 9 -6.83 4.71 -10.73
N THR A 10 -7.47 4.75 -11.90
CA THR A 10 -7.59 3.59 -12.79
C THR A 10 -6.20 3.20 -13.31
N PHE A 11 -5.58 2.17 -12.74
CA PHE A 11 -4.39 1.56 -13.33
C PHE A 11 -4.76 0.91 -14.67
N ARG A 12 -4.47 1.59 -15.79
CA ARG A 12 -4.80 1.10 -17.15
C ARG A 12 -3.89 -0.03 -17.66
N HIS A 13 -2.78 -0.30 -16.96
CA HIS A 13 -1.86 -1.41 -17.24
C HIS A 13 -1.73 -2.34 -16.04
N THR A 14 -2.77 -3.12 -15.75
CA THR A 14 -2.63 -4.34 -14.95
C THR A 14 -2.55 -5.53 -15.90
N LYS A 15 -1.85 -6.61 -15.55
CA LYS A 15 -1.77 -7.85 -16.37
C LYS A 15 -3.16 -8.39 -16.82
N ASN A 16 -4.25 -7.93 -16.19
CA ASN A 16 -5.61 -8.40 -16.42
C ASN A 16 -6.61 -7.29 -16.83
N TYR A 17 -6.16 -6.08 -17.22
CA TYR A 17 -7.03 -4.95 -17.62
C TYR A 17 -8.12 -4.52 -16.60
N LYS A 18 -8.11 -5.07 -15.39
CA LYS A 18 -9.04 -4.66 -14.32
C LYS A 18 -8.48 -3.42 -13.63
N ALA A 19 -9.19 -2.32 -13.80
CA ALA A 19 -9.00 -1.12 -12.99
C ALA A 19 -9.17 -1.49 -11.52
N ARG A 20 -8.25 -1.03 -10.67
CA ARG A 20 -8.35 -1.18 -9.22
C ARG A 20 -8.36 0.18 -8.60
N ILE A 21 -9.25 0.33 -7.62
CA ILE A 21 -9.34 1.52 -6.80
C ILE A 21 -8.39 1.30 -5.62
N LEU A 22 -7.47 2.23 -5.41
CA LEU A 22 -6.63 2.24 -4.21
C LEU A 22 -7.18 3.25 -3.23
N GLN A 23 -7.48 2.79 -2.03
CA GLN A 23 -7.78 3.69 -0.93
C GLN A 23 -6.48 4.37 -0.51
N MET A 24 -6.47 5.70 -0.56
CA MET A 24 -5.31 6.51 -0.21
C MET A 24 -5.61 7.29 1.07
N THR A 25 -4.63 7.33 1.96
CA THR A 25 -4.71 8.18 3.15
C THR A 25 -4.61 9.66 2.75
N PRO A 26 -5.16 10.58 3.56
CA PRO A 26 -5.06 12.02 3.28
C PRO A 26 -3.61 12.49 3.08
N ILE A 27 -2.68 11.96 3.87
CA ILE A 27 -1.25 12.29 3.73
C ILE A 27 -0.68 11.85 2.37
N LEU A 28 -1.08 10.69 1.85
CA LEU A 28 -0.65 10.23 0.53
C LEU A 28 -1.22 11.12 -0.57
N ILE A 29 -2.49 11.52 -0.47
CA ILE A 29 -3.13 12.43 -1.43
C ILE A 29 -2.37 13.76 -1.47
N THR A 30 -2.15 14.39 -0.32
CA THR A 30 -1.42 15.65 -0.21
C THR A 30 0.01 15.51 -0.76
N THR A 31 0.67 14.39 -0.48
CA THR A 31 2.03 14.12 -0.98
C THR A 31 2.06 14.03 -2.51
N LEU A 32 1.10 13.32 -3.12
CA LEU A 32 1.01 13.18 -4.58
C LEU A 32 0.64 14.50 -5.27
N GLN A 33 -0.24 15.30 -4.67
CA GLN A 33 -0.58 16.64 -5.18
C GLN A 33 0.65 17.55 -5.17
N ASN A 34 1.40 17.57 -4.06
CA ASN A 34 2.67 18.31 -3.98
C ASN A 34 3.70 17.82 -5.00
N HIS A 35 3.80 16.50 -5.20
CA HIS A 35 4.67 15.91 -6.21
C HIS A 35 4.30 16.38 -7.63
N ARG A 36 3.01 16.39 -7.99
CA ARG A 36 2.54 16.91 -9.29
C ARG A 36 2.84 18.40 -9.44
N ARG A 37 2.67 19.21 -8.39
CA ARG A 37 3.00 20.64 -8.41
C ARG A 37 4.47 20.88 -8.71
N LEU A 38 5.37 20.12 -8.07
CA LEU A 38 6.81 20.19 -8.32
C LEU A 38 7.18 19.79 -9.75
N GLN A 39 6.55 18.73 -10.28
CA GLN A 39 6.75 18.35 -11.68
C GLN A 39 6.31 19.45 -12.67
N ASN A 40 5.16 20.08 -12.42
CA ASN A 40 4.66 21.18 -13.27
C ASN A 40 5.59 22.40 -13.23
N ALA A 41 6.19 22.70 -12.07
CA ALA A 41 7.16 23.78 -11.94
C ALA A 41 8.43 23.55 -12.78
N LEU A 42 8.80 22.29 -13.01
CA LEU A 42 9.92 21.90 -13.89
C LEU A 42 9.57 21.95 -15.39
N ARG A 43 8.31 22.23 -15.74
CA ARG A 43 7.80 22.37 -17.12
C ARG A 43 8.04 21.15 -18.03
N TYR A 44 8.09 19.96 -17.44
CA TYR A 44 8.12 18.72 -18.21
C TYR A 44 6.69 18.28 -18.56
N GLU A 45 6.33 18.30 -19.84
CA GLU A 45 5.09 17.68 -20.31
C GLU A 45 5.20 16.16 -20.23
N ASN A 46 4.33 15.53 -19.43
CA ASN A 46 4.30 14.08 -19.25
C ASN A 46 2.96 13.60 -18.68
N GLU A 47 2.62 12.34 -18.94
CA GLU A 47 1.40 11.68 -18.45
C GLU A 47 1.60 10.86 -17.15
N TYR A 48 2.85 10.67 -16.71
CA TYR A 48 3.17 9.75 -15.62
C TYR A 48 2.97 10.40 -14.25
N VAL A 49 2.69 9.58 -13.23
CA VAL A 49 2.64 10.04 -11.83
C VAL A 49 4.05 10.32 -11.31
N PHE A 50 5.02 9.45 -11.64
CA PHE A 50 6.42 9.59 -11.27
C PHE A 50 7.28 9.61 -12.53
N THR A 51 8.21 10.57 -12.62
CA THR A 51 9.10 10.74 -13.77
C THR A 51 10.53 11.04 -13.36
N TYR A 52 11.46 10.80 -14.30
CA TYR A 52 12.79 11.36 -14.27
C TYR A 52 12.97 12.25 -15.52
N ARG A 53 13.13 13.57 -15.31
CA ARG A 53 13.22 14.57 -16.39
C ARG A 53 12.07 14.47 -17.41
N GLY A 54 10.84 14.28 -16.92
CA GLY A 54 9.64 14.14 -17.75
C GLY A 54 9.45 12.78 -18.42
N LYS A 55 10.41 11.85 -18.28
CA LYS A 55 10.33 10.52 -18.89
C LYS A 55 9.89 9.47 -17.89
N ARG A 56 9.30 8.39 -18.40
CA ARG A 56 8.97 7.18 -17.63
C ARG A 56 10.22 6.65 -16.94
N ILE A 57 10.09 6.31 -15.66
CA ILE A 57 11.13 5.58 -14.92
C ILE A 57 11.10 4.12 -15.37
N MET A 58 12.17 3.65 -16.00
CA MET A 58 12.29 2.28 -16.51
C MET A 58 13.08 1.37 -15.55
N ASP A 59 14.09 1.93 -14.91
CA ASP A 59 15.04 1.25 -14.04
C ASP A 59 15.48 2.16 -12.88
N GLY A 60 16.48 1.74 -12.12
CA GLY A 60 17.08 2.56 -11.06
C GLY A 60 16.32 2.59 -9.73
N ILE A 61 15.02 2.27 -9.69
CA ILE A 61 14.23 2.25 -8.44
C ILE A 61 14.87 1.34 -7.37
N ALA A 62 15.28 0.13 -7.76
CA ALA A 62 15.93 -0.80 -6.83
C ALA A 62 17.27 -0.26 -6.30
N LYS A 63 18.06 0.40 -7.15
CA LYS A 63 19.33 1.04 -6.74
C LYS A 63 19.08 2.20 -5.80
N THR A 64 18.14 3.08 -6.13
CA THR A 64 17.73 4.20 -5.27
C THR A 64 17.25 3.70 -3.92
N LEU A 65 16.42 2.65 -3.91
CA LEU A 65 15.95 2.02 -2.68
C LEU A 65 17.12 1.49 -1.85
N LYS A 66 18.06 0.76 -2.47
CA LYS A 66 19.25 0.25 -1.79
C LYS A 66 20.06 1.37 -1.11
N THR A 67 20.29 2.47 -1.82
CA THR A 67 21.00 3.64 -1.27
C THR A 67 20.24 4.27 -0.09
N ILE A 68 18.91 4.35 -0.18
CA ILE A 68 18.08 4.87 0.93
C ILE A 68 18.16 3.93 2.14
N THR A 69 18.08 2.62 1.93
CA THR A 69 18.08 1.63 3.01
C THR A 69 19.45 1.55 3.69
N GLU A 70 20.54 1.62 2.92
CA GLU A 70 21.91 1.71 3.46
C GLU A 70 22.07 2.93 4.36
N LYS A 71 21.60 4.11 3.91
CA LYS A 71 21.63 5.34 4.72
C LYS A 71 20.77 5.27 5.98
N ALA A 72 19.66 4.54 5.91
CA ALA A 72 18.76 4.32 7.03
C ALA A 72 19.23 3.19 7.97
N GLY A 73 20.34 2.50 7.66
CA GLY A 73 20.81 1.34 8.42
C GLY A 73 19.91 0.11 8.31
N LEU A 74 19.06 0.04 7.28
CA LEU A 74 18.13 -1.05 7.03
C LEU A 74 18.75 -2.08 6.07
N LYS A 75 18.61 -3.37 6.42
CA LYS A 75 19.07 -4.50 5.60
C LYS A 75 17.87 -5.23 4.98
N ASP A 76 18.11 -5.85 3.82
CA ASP A 76 17.15 -6.74 3.14
C ASP A 76 15.77 -6.15 2.83
N VAL A 77 15.72 -4.83 2.63
CA VAL A 77 14.49 -4.11 2.24
C VAL A 77 14.36 -4.07 0.72
N THR A 78 13.24 -4.57 0.22
CA THR A 78 12.83 -4.50 -1.18
C THR A 78 11.51 -3.72 -1.30
N LEU A 79 11.07 -3.45 -2.53
CA LEU A 79 9.74 -2.87 -2.76
C LEU A 79 8.61 -3.76 -2.23
N HIS A 80 8.81 -5.09 -2.21
CA HIS A 80 7.83 -6.03 -1.66
C HIS A 80 7.77 -5.97 -0.13
N THR A 81 8.88 -5.65 0.53
CA THR A 81 8.91 -5.44 1.98
C THR A 81 7.88 -4.39 2.42
N PHE A 82 7.75 -3.27 1.70
CA PHE A 82 6.73 -2.27 2.02
C PHE A 82 5.30 -2.80 1.90
N ARG A 83 5.02 -3.66 0.91
CA ARG A 83 3.71 -4.32 0.78
C ARG A 83 3.45 -5.28 1.94
N HIS A 84 4.46 -6.07 2.32
CA HIS A 84 4.37 -6.96 3.47
C HIS A 84 4.10 -6.18 4.76
N THR A 85 4.86 -5.11 5.02
CA THR A 85 4.66 -4.25 6.19
C THR A 85 3.24 -3.68 6.23
N PHE A 86 2.74 -3.19 5.10
CA PHE A 86 1.38 -2.65 5.03
C PHE A 86 0.32 -3.72 5.31
N ALA A 87 0.42 -4.91 4.70
CA ALA A 87 -0.50 -6.01 4.95
C ALA A 87 -0.46 -6.47 6.42
N SER A 88 0.73 -6.62 7.00
CA SER A 88 0.90 -6.96 8.41
C SER A 88 0.22 -5.93 9.33
N GLN A 89 0.39 -4.64 9.06
CA GLN A 89 -0.25 -3.57 9.85
C GLN A 89 -1.78 -3.64 9.79
N LEU A 90 -2.36 -3.93 8.62
CA LEU A 90 -3.82 -4.08 8.49
C LEU A 90 -4.34 -5.28 9.30
N VAL A 91 -3.63 -6.42 9.25
CA VAL A 91 -4.02 -7.61 10.02
C VAL A 91 -3.88 -7.38 11.53
N MET A 92 -2.78 -6.77 11.97
CA MET A 92 -2.57 -6.43 13.38
C MET A 92 -3.58 -5.40 13.89
N ALA A 93 -4.08 -4.52 13.01
CA ALA A 93 -5.19 -3.62 13.32
C ALA A 93 -6.55 -4.34 13.42
N GLY A 94 -6.61 -5.66 13.17
CA GLY A 94 -7.80 -6.48 13.30
C GLY A 94 -8.68 -6.50 12.06
N LEU A 95 -8.18 -6.08 10.89
CA LEU A 95 -8.96 -6.17 9.66
C LEU A 95 -9.11 -7.65 9.25
N PRO A 96 -10.30 -8.06 8.78
CA PRO A 96 -10.51 -9.37 8.17
C PRO A 96 -9.53 -9.59 7.01
N LEU A 97 -8.97 -10.81 6.91
CA LEU A 97 -8.01 -11.14 5.84
C LEU A 97 -8.58 -10.93 4.43
N ARG A 98 -9.90 -11.04 4.27
CA ARG A 98 -10.57 -10.76 3.00
C ARG A 98 -10.46 -9.28 2.61
N ASP A 99 -10.70 -8.38 3.55
CA ASP A 99 -10.58 -6.93 3.33
C ASP A 99 -9.12 -6.56 3.04
N VAL A 100 -8.18 -7.17 3.77
CA VAL A 100 -6.75 -7.01 3.53
C VAL A 100 -6.38 -7.45 2.11
N GLN A 101 -6.87 -8.60 1.64
CA GLN A 101 -6.63 -9.10 0.27
C GLN A 101 -7.09 -8.08 -0.78
N GLU A 102 -8.29 -7.52 -0.60
CA GLU A 102 -8.87 -6.55 -1.53
C GLU A 102 -8.09 -5.24 -1.55
N ILE A 103 -7.73 -4.71 -0.37
CA ILE A 103 -6.96 -3.46 -0.22
C ILE A 103 -5.58 -3.56 -0.89
N ILE A 104 -4.84 -4.65 -0.66
CA ILE A 104 -3.49 -4.83 -1.23
C ILE A 104 -3.51 -5.38 -2.67
N GLY A 105 -4.67 -5.91 -3.09
CA GLY A 105 -4.89 -6.44 -4.43
C GLY A 105 -4.23 -7.80 -4.68
N HIS A 106 -4.17 -8.68 -3.70
CA HIS A 106 -3.65 -10.04 -3.92
C HIS A 106 -4.60 -10.85 -4.80
N GLN A 107 -4.07 -11.46 -5.86
CA GLN A 107 -4.86 -12.33 -6.75
C GLN A 107 -5.25 -13.63 -6.06
N SER A 108 -4.31 -14.26 -5.36
CA SER A 108 -4.56 -15.46 -4.56
C SER A 108 -4.80 -15.08 -3.10
N PHE A 109 -5.81 -15.70 -2.50
CA PHE A 109 -6.03 -15.60 -1.06
C PHE A 109 -4.88 -16.27 -0.28
N GLU A 110 -4.23 -17.29 -0.85
CA GLU A 110 -3.08 -17.98 -0.26
C GLU A 110 -1.93 -17.02 0.09
N THR A 111 -1.66 -16.04 -0.77
CA THR A 111 -0.65 -15.00 -0.50
C THR A 111 -1.03 -14.13 0.69
N THR A 112 -2.34 -13.98 0.95
CA THR A 112 -2.84 -13.19 2.10
C THR A 112 -2.91 -14.02 3.37
N LEU A 113 -3.14 -15.33 3.26
CA LEU A 113 -3.11 -16.26 4.40
C LEU A 113 -1.76 -16.27 5.13
N GLN A 114 -0.67 -15.91 4.44
CA GLN A 114 0.65 -15.76 5.06
C GLN A 114 0.65 -14.77 6.24
N TYR A 115 -0.29 -13.82 6.31
CA TYR A 115 -0.39 -12.87 7.43
C TYR A 115 -1.31 -13.33 8.56
N ALA A 116 -2.02 -14.45 8.41
CA ALA A 116 -3.04 -14.89 9.38
C ALA A 116 -2.51 -15.05 10.81
N HIS A 117 -1.25 -15.51 10.96
CA HIS A 117 -0.57 -15.67 12.24
C HIS A 117 -0.45 -14.36 13.05
N LEU A 118 -0.54 -13.19 12.40
CA LEU A 118 -0.49 -11.88 13.07
C LEU A 118 -1.80 -11.51 13.77
N SER A 119 -2.85 -12.33 13.63
CA SER A 119 -4.17 -12.09 14.23
C SER A 119 -4.40 -12.82 15.56
N GLU A 120 -3.44 -13.60 16.07
CA GLU A 120 -3.66 -14.48 17.24
C GLU A 120 -4.15 -13.77 18.51
N GLU A 121 -3.59 -12.59 18.83
CA GLU A 121 -4.04 -11.80 19.97
C GLU A 121 -5.46 -11.24 19.75
N HIS A 122 -5.83 -10.99 18.50
CA HIS A 122 -7.15 -10.51 18.11
C HIS A 122 -8.21 -11.61 18.27
N VAL A 123 -7.90 -12.85 17.90
CA VAL A 123 -8.83 -14.00 17.99
C VAL A 123 -9.33 -14.19 19.43
N LYS A 124 -8.44 -14.10 20.42
CA LYS A 124 -8.83 -14.19 21.84
C LYS A 124 -9.79 -13.07 22.25
N LYS A 125 -9.51 -11.83 21.83
CA LYS A 125 -10.37 -10.66 22.10
C LYS A 125 -11.72 -10.75 21.40
N GLN A 126 -11.81 -11.43 20.26
CA GLN A 126 -13.08 -11.60 19.53
C GLN A 126 -14.07 -12.51 20.27
N VAL A 127 -13.59 -13.59 20.90
CA VAL A 127 -14.45 -14.47 21.72
C VAL A 127 -15.06 -13.70 22.89
N LEU A 128 -14.27 -12.83 23.53
CA LEU A 128 -14.73 -11.97 24.63
C LEU A 128 -15.75 -10.90 24.22
N ARG A 129 -15.95 -10.64 22.92
CA ARG A 129 -16.98 -9.72 22.44
C ARG A 129 -18.35 -10.37 22.29
N LEU A 130 -18.42 -11.70 22.39
CA LEU A 130 -19.71 -12.38 22.37
C LEU A 130 -20.48 -12.04 23.65
N PRO A 131 -21.81 -11.90 23.59
CA PRO A 131 -22.64 -11.57 24.75
C PRO A 131 -22.62 -12.66 25.86
N TYR A 132 -21.88 -13.75 25.63
CA TYR A 132 -21.71 -14.88 26.54
C TYR A 132 -20.28 -14.96 27.11
N GLY A 133 -19.46 -13.93 26.90
CA GLY A 133 -18.05 -13.89 27.30
C GLY A 133 -17.76 -13.32 28.70
N GLU A 134 -18.78 -12.90 29.43
CA GLU A 134 -18.66 -12.42 30.81
C GLU A 134 -19.34 -13.41 31.78
N GLU A 135 -18.58 -13.90 32.76
CA GLU A 135 -19.09 -14.38 34.06
C GLU A 135 -18.94 -13.26 35.09
#